data_AF-A0A957PDZ0-F1
#
_entry.id   AF-A0A957PDZ0-F1
#
_cell.length_a   1.000
_cell.length_b   1.000
_cell.length_c   1.000
_cell.angle_alpha   90.00
_cell.angle_beta   90.00
_cell.angle_gamma   90.00
#
_symmetry.space_group_name_H-M   'P 1'
#
loop_
_entity.id
_entity.type
_entity.pdbx_description
1 polymer ?
#
loop_
_entity_poly.entity_id
_entity_poly.type
_entity_poly.pdbx_seq_one_letter_code
_entity_poly.pdbx_strand_id
1 'polypeptide(L)'
;EEGWELPPADLLIDALIGYGLRGAPTGAARNLIQLANSSAAPILSLDAPSGLDTASGQLYDPHIHASATLTLALPKTGLLSEQGRAIVGDLYLADISVPSALYEQLGLQVGPIFAEDTIVKLDAAGVM
;
A
#
# COMPACT_ATOMS: atom_id res chain seq x y z
N GLU A 1 -22.95 16.40 -1.85
CA GLU A 1 -22.30 15.98 -3.11
C GLU A 1 -22.60 14.50 -3.31
N GLU A 2 -22.88 14.14 -4.56
CA GLU A 2 -23.65 12.97 -4.98
C GLU A 2 -23.03 11.63 -4.57
N GLY A 3 -23.90 10.67 -4.25
CA GLY A 3 -23.52 9.31 -3.87
C GLY A 3 -22.84 8.60 -5.02
N TRP A 4 -21.59 8.20 -4.80
CA TRP A 4 -20.85 7.42 -5.79
C TRP A 4 -21.34 5.97 -5.72
N GLU A 5 -21.53 5.37 -6.88
CA GLU A 5 -21.77 3.93 -7.01
C GLU A 5 -20.58 3.32 -7.75
N LEU A 6 -20.05 2.21 -7.24
CA LEU A 6 -19.04 1.44 -7.95
C LEU A 6 -19.76 0.51 -8.94
N PRO A 7 -19.40 0.53 -10.24
CA PRO A 7 -19.87 -0.50 -11.15
C PRO A 7 -19.33 -1.88 -10.70
N PRO A 8 -19.97 -2.98 -11.12
CA PRO A 8 -19.41 -4.31 -10.93
C PRO A 8 -17.98 -4.38 -11.47
N ALA A 9 -17.06 -4.89 -10.67
CA ALA A 9 -15.65 -5.02 -11.01
C ALA A 9 -15.10 -6.31 -10.40
N ASP A 10 -14.14 -6.94 -11.10
CA ASP A 10 -13.41 -8.10 -10.58
C ASP A 10 -12.26 -7.71 -9.64
N LEU A 11 -11.85 -6.45 -9.67
CA LEU A 11 -10.77 -5.89 -8.86
C LEU A 11 -10.96 -4.38 -8.69
N LEU A 12 -10.68 -3.86 -7.49
CA LEU A 12 -10.56 -2.43 -7.22
C LEU A 12 -9.09 -2.06 -7.00
N ILE A 13 -8.67 -0.93 -7.56
CA ILE A 13 -7.32 -0.38 -7.34
C ILE A 13 -7.43 0.81 -6.39
N ASP A 14 -6.86 0.66 -5.21
CA ASP A 14 -6.69 1.76 -4.26
C ASP A 14 -5.40 2.53 -4.60
N ALA A 15 -5.59 3.71 -5.17
CA ALA A 15 -4.54 4.69 -5.43
C ALA A 15 -4.96 6.08 -4.90
N LEU A 16 -5.77 6.11 -3.83
CA LEU A 16 -6.35 7.37 -3.33
C LEU A 16 -5.34 8.18 -2.53
N ILE A 17 -4.63 7.54 -1.59
CA ILE A 17 -3.68 8.18 -0.68
C ILE A 17 -2.54 7.20 -0.35
N GLY A 18 -1.32 7.54 -0.79
CA GLY A 18 -0.10 6.83 -0.39
C GLY A 18 0.58 7.45 0.84
N TYR A 19 1.92 7.54 0.81
CA TYR A 19 2.73 8.09 1.92
C TYR A 19 2.40 9.54 2.37
N GLY A 20 1.65 10.29 1.57
CA GLY A 20 1.29 11.69 1.85
C GLY A 20 0.13 11.90 2.82
N LEU A 21 -0.40 10.83 3.44
CA LEU A 21 -1.52 10.90 4.38
C LEU A 21 -1.22 11.87 5.54
N ARG A 22 -2.22 12.67 5.90
CA ARG A 22 -2.16 13.60 7.04
C ARG A 22 -3.44 13.47 7.87
N GLY A 23 -3.38 12.62 8.89
CA GLY A 23 -4.55 12.32 9.71
C GLY A 23 -5.59 11.47 8.96
N ALA A 24 -6.82 11.48 9.47
CA ALA A 24 -7.89 10.66 8.92
C ALA A 24 -8.36 11.11 7.53
N PRO A 25 -8.65 10.19 6.60
CA PRO A 25 -9.26 10.54 5.32
C PRO A 25 -10.58 11.30 5.50
N THR A 26 -10.81 12.32 4.65
CA THR A 26 -12.00 13.16 4.67
C THR A 26 -12.58 13.33 3.26
N GLY A 27 -13.78 13.92 3.15
CA GLY A 27 -14.41 14.24 1.88
C GLY A 27 -14.55 13.04 0.95
N ALA A 28 -14.18 13.23 -0.33
CA ALA A 28 -14.28 12.19 -1.34
C ALA A 28 -13.47 10.92 -1.01
N ALA A 29 -12.26 11.07 -0.46
CA ALA A 29 -11.43 9.92 -0.09
C ALA A 29 -12.09 9.06 1.00
N ARG A 30 -12.67 9.69 2.02
CA ARG A 30 -13.45 8.97 3.04
C ARG A 30 -14.58 8.15 2.39
N ASN A 31 -15.38 8.78 1.54
CA ASN A 31 -16.53 8.12 0.92
C ASN A 31 -16.12 6.95 0.02
N LEU A 32 -15.05 7.14 -0.76
CA LEU A 32 -14.47 6.11 -1.62
C LEU A 32 -13.94 4.91 -0.85
N ILE A 33 -13.21 5.15 0.24
CA ILE A 33 -12.67 4.07 1.07
C ILE A 33 -13.82 3.23 1.63
N GLN A 34 -14.87 3.89 2.14
CA GLN A 34 -16.05 3.20 2.66
C GLN A 34 -16.77 2.38 1.59
N LEU A 35 -16.93 2.97 0.39
CA LEU A 35 -17.57 2.29 -0.74
C LEU A 35 -16.75 1.09 -1.24
N ALA A 36 -15.42 1.26 -1.36
CA ALA A 36 -14.51 0.19 -1.76
C ALA A 36 -14.55 -0.99 -0.77
N ASN A 37 -14.46 -0.71 0.53
CA ASN A 37 -14.54 -1.76 1.57
C ASN A 37 -15.91 -2.46 1.64
N SER A 38 -16.97 -1.83 1.14
CA SER A 38 -18.31 -2.44 1.06
C SER A 38 -18.52 -3.29 -0.21
N SER A 39 -17.59 -3.21 -1.17
CA SER A 39 -17.62 -4.02 -2.40
C SER A 39 -17.23 -5.47 -2.11
N ALA A 40 -17.76 -6.40 -2.90
CA ALA A 40 -17.33 -7.80 -2.88
C ALA A 40 -16.02 -8.04 -3.66
N ALA A 41 -15.58 -7.07 -4.47
CA ALA A 41 -14.36 -7.17 -5.24
C ALA A 41 -13.12 -7.07 -4.34
N PRO A 42 -12.06 -7.86 -4.58
CA PRO A 42 -10.78 -7.68 -3.89
C PRO A 42 -10.19 -6.29 -4.19
N ILE A 43 -9.38 -5.79 -3.26
CA ILE A 43 -8.72 -4.48 -3.38
C ILE A 43 -7.21 -4.67 -3.49
N LEU A 44 -6.59 -4.10 -4.52
CA LEU A 44 -5.16 -3.95 -4.67
C LEU A 44 -4.76 -2.50 -4.32
N SER A 45 -4.00 -2.31 -3.26
CA SER A 45 -3.46 -0.99 -2.91
C SER A 45 -2.13 -0.74 -3.59
N LEU A 46 -1.97 0.45 -4.16
CA LEU A 46 -0.70 0.92 -4.71
C LEU A 46 0.03 1.75 -3.66
N ASP A 47 1.32 1.48 -3.49
CA ASP A 47 2.19 2.06 -2.47
C ASP A 47 1.85 1.67 -1.02
N ALA A 48 0.64 1.97 -0.57
CA ALA A 48 0.11 1.63 0.75
C ALA A 48 -1.42 1.66 0.75
N PRO A 49 -2.11 0.90 1.62
CA PRO A 49 -3.54 1.08 1.81
C PRO A 49 -3.90 2.49 2.27
N SER A 50 -4.82 3.13 1.57
CA SER A 50 -5.29 4.47 1.94
C SER A 50 -5.86 4.48 3.36
N GLY A 51 -5.43 5.44 4.18
CA GLY A 51 -5.78 5.53 5.60
C GLY A 51 -4.75 4.91 6.56
N LEU A 52 -3.69 4.29 6.06
CA LEU A 52 -2.52 3.89 6.84
C LEU A 52 -1.45 4.99 6.85
N ASP A 53 -0.97 5.35 8.04
CA ASP A 53 0.27 6.11 8.17
C ASP A 53 1.47 5.20 7.84
N THR A 54 2.14 5.49 6.74
CA THR A 54 3.23 4.65 6.24
C THR A 54 4.49 4.69 7.11
N ALA A 55 4.65 5.68 7.99
CA ALA A 55 5.80 5.76 8.88
C ALA A 55 5.54 5.03 10.20
N SER A 56 4.44 5.36 10.87
CA SER A 56 4.12 4.86 12.22
C SER A 56 3.35 3.55 12.22
N GLY A 57 2.63 3.23 11.14
CA GLY A 57 1.69 2.12 11.09
C GLY A 57 0.31 2.44 11.65
N GLN A 58 0.09 3.65 12.15
CA GLN A 58 -1.21 4.09 12.67
C GLN A 58 -2.29 3.97 11.58
N LEU A 59 -3.38 3.29 11.92
CA LEU A 59 -4.60 3.27 11.11
C LEU A 59 -5.51 4.43 11.49
N TYR A 60 -5.98 5.14 10.47
CA TYR A 60 -7.06 6.11 10.62
C TYR A 60 -8.38 5.51 10.12
N ASP A 61 -9.49 6.06 10.61
CA ASP A 61 -10.82 5.69 10.15
C ASP A 61 -11.37 6.74 9.15
N PRO A 62 -11.83 6.32 7.95
CA PRO A 62 -11.77 4.97 7.39
C PRO A 62 -10.38 4.66 6.78
N HIS A 63 -10.05 3.37 6.66
CA HIS A 63 -8.89 2.88 5.92
C HIS A 63 -9.27 1.69 5.01
N ILE A 64 -8.47 1.45 3.96
CA ILE A 64 -8.66 0.33 3.04
C ILE A 64 -8.23 -0.98 3.69
N HIS A 65 -9.02 -2.04 3.45
CA HIS A 65 -8.63 -3.43 3.71
C HIS A 65 -8.22 -4.09 2.39
N ALA A 66 -6.91 -4.14 2.13
CA ALA A 66 -6.38 -4.65 0.88
C ALA A 66 -6.29 -6.19 0.90
N SER A 67 -6.59 -6.80 -0.25
CA SER A 67 -6.25 -8.21 -0.52
C SER A 67 -4.77 -8.37 -0.90
N ALA A 68 -4.20 -7.33 -1.51
CA ALA A 68 -2.77 -7.23 -1.78
C ALA A 68 -2.33 -5.76 -1.83
N THR A 69 -1.05 -5.50 -1.56
CA THR A 69 -0.43 -4.17 -1.68
C THR A 69 0.83 -4.27 -2.52
N LEU A 70 0.94 -3.44 -3.56
CA LEU A 70 2.16 -3.27 -4.36
C LEU A 70 2.91 -2.02 -3.87
N THR A 71 3.86 -2.20 -2.95
CA THR A 71 4.70 -1.09 -2.45
C THR A 71 5.77 -0.70 -3.46
N LEU A 72 6.12 0.58 -3.47
CA LEU A 72 7.07 1.17 -4.40
C LEU A 72 8.37 1.56 -3.68
N ALA A 73 9.50 1.52 -4.41
CA ALA A 73 10.86 1.80 -3.92
C ALA A 73 11.35 0.85 -2.81
N LEU A 74 10.99 1.10 -1.56
CA LEU A 74 11.26 0.21 -0.42
C LEU A 74 10.00 0.10 0.44
N PRO A 75 9.80 -1.03 1.14
CA PRO A 75 8.67 -1.18 2.05
C PRO A 75 8.73 -0.13 3.15
N LYS A 76 7.66 0.65 3.28
CA LYS A 76 7.55 1.63 4.36
C LYS A 76 7.33 0.91 5.69
N THR A 77 7.91 1.42 6.77
CA THR A 77 7.90 0.78 8.10
C THR A 77 6.49 0.52 8.62
N GLY A 78 5.56 1.43 8.35
CA GLY A 78 4.15 1.29 8.73
C GLY A 78 3.46 0.08 8.09
N LEU A 79 3.86 -0.34 6.89
CA LEU A 79 3.34 -1.55 6.24
C LEU A 79 3.73 -2.83 6.99
N LEU A 80 4.88 -2.80 7.67
CA LEU A 80 5.44 -3.93 8.42
C LEU A 80 5.01 -3.94 9.90
N SER A 81 4.34 -2.87 10.36
CA SER A 81 3.76 -2.81 11.70
C SER A 81 2.69 -3.89 11.91
N GLU A 82 2.31 -4.17 13.15
CA GLU A 82 1.20 -5.10 13.45
C GLU A 82 -0.10 -4.66 12.78
N GLN A 83 -0.41 -3.37 12.84
CA GLN A 83 -1.62 -2.78 12.27
C GLN A 83 -1.58 -2.76 10.74
N GLY A 84 -0.44 -2.39 10.14
CA GLY A 84 -0.23 -2.45 8.69
C GLY A 84 -0.37 -3.87 8.15
N ARG A 85 0.31 -4.86 8.76
CA ARG A 85 0.23 -6.26 8.35
C ARG A 85 -1.20 -6.83 8.41
N ALA A 86 -2.06 -6.30 9.27
CA ALA A 86 -3.46 -6.71 9.36
C ALA A 86 -4.32 -6.27 8.16
N ILE A 87 -3.87 -5.29 7.35
CA ILE A 87 -4.69 -4.71 6.29
C ILE A 87 -4.03 -4.66 4.90
N VAL A 88 -2.73 -4.93 4.79
CA VAL A 88 -2.00 -4.88 3.50
C VAL A 88 -2.27 -6.08 2.59
N GLY A 89 -2.77 -7.18 3.14
CA GLY A 89 -2.92 -8.44 2.42
C GLY A 89 -1.57 -9.04 2.03
N ASP A 90 -1.49 -9.63 0.84
CA ASP A 90 -0.20 -10.00 0.26
C ASP A 90 0.63 -8.75 -0.07
N LEU A 91 1.86 -8.65 0.44
CA LEU A 91 2.73 -7.51 0.17
C LEU A 91 3.74 -7.83 -0.95
N TYR A 92 3.77 -6.98 -1.97
CA TYR A 92 4.67 -7.07 -3.11
C TYR A 92 5.50 -5.80 -3.23
N LEU A 93 6.74 -5.91 -3.70
CA LEU A 93 7.63 -4.80 -4.01
C LEU A 93 7.84 -4.71 -5.53
N ALA A 94 7.58 -3.54 -6.10
CA ALA A 94 7.78 -3.27 -7.53
C ALA A 94 9.09 -2.54 -7.83
N ASP A 95 9.77 -2.95 -8.90
CA ASP A 95 10.89 -2.21 -9.48
C ASP A 95 10.39 -0.96 -10.20
N ILE A 96 10.62 0.19 -9.59
CA ILE A 96 10.36 1.51 -10.21
C ILE A 96 11.63 2.15 -10.75
N SER A 97 12.69 1.36 -10.96
CA SER A 97 13.98 1.79 -11.49
C SER A 97 14.75 2.74 -10.56
N VAL A 98 14.64 2.55 -9.24
CA VAL A 98 15.47 3.29 -8.28
C VAL A 98 16.91 2.82 -8.40
N PRO A 99 17.89 3.70 -8.71
CA PRO A 99 19.28 3.28 -8.86
C PRO A 99 19.85 2.75 -7.53
N SER A 100 20.57 1.62 -7.57
CA SER A 100 21.20 1.02 -6.39
C SER A 100 22.11 2.00 -5.64
N ALA A 101 22.82 2.85 -6.39
CA ALA A 101 23.69 3.89 -5.86
C ALA A 101 22.97 4.89 -4.94
N LEU A 102 21.66 5.10 -5.10
CA LEU A 102 20.88 5.96 -4.19
C LEU A 102 20.74 5.32 -2.81
N TYR A 103 20.51 4.01 -2.75
CA TYR A 103 20.45 3.27 -1.49
C TYR A 103 21.82 3.24 -0.81
N GLU A 104 22.90 3.07 -1.56
CA GLU A 104 24.27 3.13 -1.04
C GLU A 104 24.58 4.50 -0.40
N GLN A 105 24.14 5.60 -1.03
CA GLN A 105 24.29 6.96 -0.48
C GLN A 105 23.52 7.16 0.84
N LEU A 106 22.43 6.42 1.03
CA LEU A 106 21.66 6.40 2.27
C LEU A 106 22.24 5.42 3.32
N GLY A 107 23.37 4.78 3.02
CA GLY A 107 23.99 3.77 3.88
C GLY A 107 23.22 2.44 3.93
N LEU A 108 22.32 2.21 2.97
CA LEU A 108 21.53 0.99 2.88
C LEU A 108 22.23 -0.01 1.95
N GLN A 109 22.38 -1.24 2.44
CA GLN A 109 22.82 -2.36 1.63
C GLN A 109 21.59 -3.09 1.09
N VAL A 110 21.27 -2.82 -0.16
CA VAL A 110 20.25 -3.58 -0.90
C VAL A 110 20.97 -4.60 -1.77
N GLY A 111 20.56 -5.87 -1.67
CA GLY A 111 20.98 -6.89 -2.63
C GLY A 111 20.37 -6.64 -4.01
N PRO A 112 20.54 -7.55 -4.97
CA PRO A 112 19.90 -7.45 -6.27
C PRO A 112 18.41 -7.84 -6.15
N ILE A 113 17.61 -6.98 -5.52
CA ILE A 113 16.18 -7.20 -5.19
C ILE A 113 15.40 -7.71 -6.41
N PHE A 114 15.64 -7.13 -7.57
CA PHE A 114 14.92 -7.41 -8.82
C PHE A 114 15.76 -8.19 -9.84
N ALA A 115 16.68 -9.06 -9.38
CA ALA A 115 17.49 -9.88 -10.29
C ALA A 115 16.67 -10.84 -11.15
N GLU A 116 15.60 -11.41 -10.57
CA GLU A 116 14.81 -12.46 -11.20
C GLU A 116 13.46 -11.95 -11.75
N ASP A 117 12.83 -10.98 -11.08
CA ASP A 117 11.52 -10.44 -11.44
C ASP A 117 11.43 -8.95 -11.08
N THR A 118 10.59 -8.21 -11.80
CA THR A 118 10.30 -6.79 -11.53
C THR A 118 9.26 -6.62 -10.42
N ILE A 119 8.60 -7.71 -10.00
CA ILE A 119 7.72 -7.74 -8.84
C ILE A 119 8.13 -8.89 -7.91
N VAL A 120 8.45 -8.57 -6.66
CA VAL A 120 8.88 -9.53 -5.65
C VAL A 120 7.83 -9.60 -4.55
N LYS A 121 7.35 -10.80 -4.21
CA LYS A 121 6.51 -11.00 -3.02
C LYS A 121 7.37 -10.96 -1.77
N LEU A 122 6.98 -10.15 -0.80
CA LEU A 122 7.66 -10.06 0.50
C LEU A 122 7.04 -11.04 1.49
N ASP A 123 7.87 -11.65 2.32
CA ASP A 123 7.39 -12.51 3.41
C ASP A 123 6.86 -11.70 4.60
N ALA A 124 6.22 -12.38 5.56
CA ALA A 124 5.63 -11.76 6.75
C ALA A 124 6.67 -11.10 7.69
N ALA A 125 7.97 -11.34 7.47
CA ALA A 125 9.08 -10.76 8.20
C ALA A 125 9.70 -9.54 7.48
N GLY A 126 9.29 -9.23 6.25
CA GLY A 126 9.91 -8.19 5.42
C GLY A 126 11.30 -8.56 4.94
N VAL A 127 11.63 -9.86 4.91
CA VAL A 127 12.92 -10.40 4.47
C VAL A 127 12.71 -11.09 3.13
N MET A 128 13.61 -10.84 2.18
CA MET A 128 13.69 -11.61 0.95
C MET A 128 14.40 -12.94 1.18
#